data_AF-W8YLU2-F1
#
_entry.id   AF-W8YLU2-F1
#
_cell.length_a   1.000
_cell.length_b   1.000
_cell.length_c   1.000
_cell.angle_alpha   90.00
_cell.angle_beta   90.00
_cell.angle_gamma   90.00
#
_symmetry.space_group_name_H-M   'P 1'
#
loop_
_entity.id
_entity.type
_entity.pdbx_description
1 polymer ?
#
loop_
_entity_poly.entity_id
_entity_poly.type
_entity_poly.pdbx_seq_one_letter_code
_entity_poly.pdbx_strand_id
1 'polypeptide(L)'
;MQPSCRSSAGGSARSPLFLFGCRGSGLLIVPERPGRIRIDAAIKAFLKRIGKDLICAKLEPKLRKKGDGLMRIGLVSDTHLGASASKLPDALVEGLRGVDYILHAGDWTHPRVAGLLEDIAPVDGVAGNNDGPELVRRYGRRKLIELAGCRIGIVHGDLGQGRWTEQKARSNFPDEGVGLILFGHSHAPYSKREGDLLLFNPGSPVQKRRQPRYSYGILELSGGRMHAEHRYYDDRS
;
A
#
# COMPACT_ATOMS: atom_id res chain seq x y z
N MET A 1 -5.25 -29.16 54.88
CA MET A 1 -5.90 -30.38 54.36
C MET A 1 -5.89 -30.30 52.84
N GLN A 2 -5.14 -31.19 52.18
CA GLN A 2 -5.31 -31.47 50.75
C GLN A 2 -6.65 -32.20 50.52
N PRO A 3 -7.10 -32.29 49.26
CA PRO A 3 -6.86 -33.54 48.56
C PRO A 3 -6.31 -33.38 47.13
N SER A 4 -5.57 -34.42 46.76
CA SER A 4 -4.82 -34.68 45.53
C SER A 4 -5.64 -35.40 44.44
N CYS A 5 -4.99 -35.62 43.28
CA CYS A 5 -5.28 -36.52 42.13
C CYS A 5 -6.16 -35.92 41.00
N ARG A 6 -5.89 -36.11 39.70
CA ARG A 6 -4.97 -36.96 38.93
C ARG A 6 -4.76 -36.35 37.53
N SER A 7 -3.60 -36.61 36.94
CA SER A 7 -3.28 -36.42 35.52
C SER A 7 -3.94 -37.48 34.63
N SER A 8 -4.58 -37.07 33.54
CA SER A 8 -4.83 -37.91 32.37
C SER A 8 -4.49 -37.16 31.08
N ALA A 9 -3.61 -37.78 30.29
CA ALA A 9 -3.32 -37.38 28.92
C ALA A 9 -4.41 -37.92 27.99
N GLY A 10 -4.86 -37.10 27.04
CA GLY A 10 -5.70 -37.55 25.93
C GLY A 10 -6.59 -36.47 25.34
N GLY A 11 -6.27 -36.04 24.12
CA GLY A 11 -7.27 -35.54 23.17
C GLY A 11 -7.29 -34.04 22.90
N SER A 12 -6.85 -33.67 21.68
CA SER A 12 -7.28 -32.50 20.92
C SER A 12 -7.07 -31.13 21.59
N ALA A 13 -5.92 -30.52 21.31
CA ALA A 13 -5.70 -29.09 21.52
C ALA A 13 -6.71 -28.25 20.69
N ARG A 14 -7.86 -27.94 21.29
CA ARG A 14 -8.65 -26.76 20.93
C ARG A 14 -7.98 -25.58 21.61
N SER A 15 -7.10 -24.89 20.88
CA SER A 15 -6.57 -23.60 21.34
C SER A 15 -7.59 -22.49 21.08
N PRO A 16 -7.73 -21.50 21.98
CA PRO A 16 -8.84 -20.58 21.99
C PRO A 16 -8.64 -19.42 21.01
N LEU A 17 -9.72 -19.09 20.29
CA LEU A 17 -9.81 -17.91 19.45
C LEU A 17 -9.88 -16.67 20.36
N PHE A 18 -8.78 -15.93 20.51
CA PHE A 18 -8.83 -14.62 21.19
C PHE A 18 -9.44 -13.58 20.23
N LEU A 19 -10.75 -13.37 20.38
CA LEU A 19 -11.47 -12.24 19.80
C LEU A 19 -11.14 -10.97 20.60
N PHE A 20 -10.18 -10.18 20.13
CA PHE A 20 -10.11 -8.78 20.52
C PHE A 20 -11.17 -8.01 19.74
N GLY A 21 -12.31 -7.78 20.40
CA GLY A 21 -13.34 -6.87 19.93
C GLY A 21 -12.87 -5.43 20.06
N CYS A 22 -12.25 -4.91 19.00
CA CYS A 22 -12.04 -3.47 18.87
C CYS A 22 -13.20 -2.88 18.07
N ARG A 23 -13.98 -2.01 18.69
CA ARG A 23 -15.03 -1.22 18.01
C ARG A 23 -14.34 -0.32 16.98
N GLY A 24 -14.54 -0.60 15.69
CA GLY A 24 -13.95 0.19 14.59
C GLY A 24 -13.43 -0.69 13.46
N SER A 25 -14.34 -1.16 12.61
CA SER A 25 -14.18 -1.72 11.25
C SER A 25 -12.78 -2.17 10.76
N GLY A 26 -12.40 -3.40 11.14
CA GLY A 26 -11.46 -4.23 10.39
C GLY A 26 -11.27 -5.58 11.10
N LEU A 27 -11.75 -6.69 10.53
CA LEU A 27 -11.49 -8.03 11.06
C LEU A 27 -10.15 -8.52 10.48
N LEU A 28 -9.11 -8.57 11.32
CA LEU A 28 -7.80 -9.10 10.97
C LEU A 28 -7.82 -10.63 11.13
N ILE A 29 -7.71 -11.38 10.03
CA ILE A 29 -7.53 -12.84 10.06
C ILE A 29 -6.05 -13.14 9.82
N VAL A 30 -5.35 -13.57 10.87
CA VAL A 30 -3.94 -13.98 10.81
C VAL A 30 -3.88 -15.51 10.73
N PRO A 31 -3.34 -16.13 9.66
CA PRO A 31 -3.17 -17.57 9.60
C PRO A 31 -1.88 -18.01 10.33
N GLU A 32 -1.94 -19.14 11.04
CA GLU A 32 -0.82 -19.67 11.83
C GLU A 32 0.33 -20.27 10.98
N ARG A 33 0.14 -20.59 9.68
CA ARG A 33 1.21 -21.16 8.81
C ARG A 33 1.07 -20.80 7.32
N PRO A 34 2.19 -20.75 6.55
CA PRO A 34 2.19 -20.43 5.13
C PRO A 34 1.80 -21.64 4.26
N GLY A 35 0.77 -21.48 3.43
CA GLY A 35 0.36 -22.46 2.43
C GLY A 35 -1.13 -22.77 2.45
N ARG A 36 -1.83 -22.40 1.38
CA ARG A 36 -3.26 -22.63 1.08
C ARG A 36 -4.25 -21.91 2.02
N ILE A 37 -4.84 -20.84 1.49
CA ILE A 37 -6.00 -20.17 2.10
C ILE A 37 -7.21 -21.11 1.96
N ARG A 38 -7.62 -21.79 3.03
CA ARG A 38 -8.98 -22.35 3.13
C ARG A 38 -9.83 -21.38 3.94
N ILE A 39 -10.60 -20.55 3.24
CA ILE A 39 -11.64 -19.75 3.88
C ILE A 39 -12.79 -20.72 4.19
N ASP A 40 -13.00 -21.02 5.47
CA ASP A 40 -14.10 -21.86 5.93
C ASP A 40 -15.45 -21.23 5.51
N ALA A 41 -16.43 -22.06 5.15
CA ALA A 41 -17.76 -21.66 4.69
C ALA A 41 -18.47 -20.75 5.72
N ALA A 42 -18.20 -20.95 7.02
CA ALA A 42 -18.73 -20.14 8.10
C ALA A 42 -18.26 -18.66 8.03
N ILE A 43 -17.01 -18.42 7.64
CA ILE A 43 -16.43 -17.07 7.55
C ILE A 43 -16.98 -16.33 6.31
N LYS A 44 -17.12 -17.04 5.18
CA LYS A 44 -17.77 -16.46 3.98
C LYS A 44 -19.23 -16.08 4.24
N ALA A 45 -19.97 -16.92 4.95
CA ALA A 45 -21.37 -16.65 5.30
C ALA A 45 -21.53 -15.44 6.24
N PHE A 46 -20.61 -15.29 7.21
CA PHE A 46 -20.60 -14.14 8.12
C PHE A 46 -20.27 -12.83 7.40
N LEU A 47 -19.28 -12.83 6.49
CA LEU A 47 -18.88 -11.65 5.73
C LEU A 47 -19.94 -11.21 4.71
N LYS A 48 -20.63 -12.17 4.07
CA LYS A 48 -21.76 -11.89 3.16
C LYS A 48 -22.94 -11.25 3.89
N ARG A 49 -23.14 -11.59 5.18
CA ARG A 49 -24.23 -11.04 6.01
C ARG A 49 -24.00 -9.60 6.46
N ILE A 50 -22.76 -9.12 6.49
CA ILE A 50 -22.42 -7.75 6.91
C ILE A 50 -22.12 -6.80 5.75
N GLY A 51 -22.36 -7.23 4.49
CA GLY A 51 -22.24 -6.39 3.30
C GLY A 51 -20.82 -5.87 3.01
N LYS A 52 -19.78 -6.52 3.55
CA LYS A 52 -18.39 -6.11 3.36
C LYS A 52 -17.70 -7.01 2.34
N ASP A 53 -17.41 -6.45 1.19
CA ASP A 53 -16.48 -7.06 0.24
C ASP A 53 -15.06 -6.99 0.82
N LEU A 54 -14.51 -8.16 1.13
CA LEU A 54 -13.16 -8.30 1.67
C LEU A 54 -12.16 -8.39 0.52
N ILE A 55 -11.27 -7.40 0.38
CA ILE A 55 -10.00 -7.59 -0.36
C ILE A 55 -8.87 -7.47 0.65
N CYS A 56 -8.60 -8.56 1.36
CA CYS A 56 -7.32 -8.79 2.04
C CYS A 56 -6.42 -9.56 1.09
N ALA A 57 -5.68 -8.86 0.23
CA ALA A 57 -4.60 -9.47 -0.53
C ALA A 57 -3.34 -9.48 0.35
N LYS A 58 -3.06 -10.65 0.91
CA LYS A 58 -1.81 -10.95 1.60
C LYS A 58 -0.73 -11.18 0.55
N LEU A 59 0.09 -10.17 0.30
CA LEU A 59 1.42 -10.34 -0.28
C LEU A 59 2.39 -10.01 0.85
N GLU A 60 2.92 -11.03 1.51
CA GLU A 60 4.27 -10.87 2.05
C GLU A 60 5.17 -10.98 0.83
N PRO A 61 5.77 -9.87 0.34
CA PRO A 61 6.83 -10.01 -0.64
C PRO A 61 7.89 -10.85 0.08
N LYS A 62 8.53 -11.77 -0.63
CA LYS A 62 9.75 -12.41 -0.14
C LYS A 62 10.84 -11.34 -0.06
N LEU A 63 10.72 -10.46 0.93
CA LEU A 63 11.64 -9.36 1.19
C LEU A 63 12.92 -10.02 1.65
N ARG A 64 13.92 -9.99 0.77
CA ARG A 64 15.30 -10.28 1.17
C ARG A 64 15.61 -9.34 2.32
N LYS A 65 15.75 -9.86 3.54
CA LYS A 65 16.41 -9.12 4.60
C LYS A 65 17.83 -8.81 4.11
N LYS A 66 18.08 -7.58 3.66
CA LYS A 66 19.42 -7.00 3.78
C LYS A 66 19.66 -6.83 5.29
N GLY A 67 20.90 -7.06 5.72
CA GLY A 67 21.29 -7.37 7.10
C GLY A 67 21.00 -6.30 8.18
N ASP A 68 20.21 -5.28 7.89
CA ASP A 68 19.90 -4.12 8.73
C ASP A 68 18.39 -3.89 8.96
N GLY A 69 17.50 -4.66 8.31
CA GLY A 69 16.06 -4.43 8.43
C GLY A 69 15.58 -3.14 7.76
N LEU A 70 16.39 -2.58 6.86
CA LEU A 70 16.03 -1.47 5.99
C LEU A 70 15.26 -2.01 4.77
N MET A 71 14.09 -1.44 4.50
CA MET A 71 13.30 -1.70 3.30
C MET A 71 13.16 -0.41 2.50
N ARG A 72 13.54 -0.44 1.22
CA ARG A 72 13.47 0.70 0.31
C ARG A 72 12.30 0.51 -0.65
N ILE A 73 11.41 1.50 -0.72
CA ILE A 73 10.18 1.44 -1.50
C ILE A 73 10.17 2.61 -2.49
N GLY A 74 9.96 2.31 -3.76
CA GLY A 74 9.68 3.31 -4.78
C GLY A 74 8.27 3.86 -4.63
N LEU A 75 8.11 5.18 -4.60
CA LEU A 75 6.81 5.85 -4.59
C LEU A 75 6.58 6.54 -5.92
N VAL A 76 5.53 6.15 -6.63
CA VAL A 76 5.21 6.64 -7.98
C VAL A 76 3.74 7.05 -8.04
N SER A 77 3.40 8.04 -8.86
CA SER A 77 2.00 8.35 -9.19
C SER A 77 1.91 9.01 -10.55
N ASP A 78 0.69 9.15 -11.08
CA ASP A 78 0.39 10.00 -12.23
C ASP A 78 1.32 9.70 -13.44
N THR A 79 1.56 8.42 -13.73
CA THR A 79 2.47 8.02 -14.82
C THR A 79 1.88 8.33 -16.18
N HIS A 80 0.55 8.26 -16.34
CA HIS A 80 -0.13 8.68 -17.57
C HIS A 80 0.46 8.15 -18.89
N LEU A 81 0.97 6.91 -18.88
CA LEU A 81 1.45 6.22 -20.07
C LEU A 81 0.34 5.40 -20.74
N GLY A 82 0.05 5.74 -22.00
CA GLY A 82 -0.94 5.04 -22.81
C GLY A 82 -0.49 3.67 -23.32
N ALA A 83 -1.37 2.98 -24.04
CA ALA A 83 -1.14 1.62 -24.54
C ALA A 83 0.11 1.44 -25.42
N SER A 84 0.54 2.51 -26.12
CA SER A 84 1.72 2.54 -26.99
C SER A 84 3.03 2.73 -26.24
N ALA A 85 3.00 3.02 -24.93
CA ALA A 85 4.20 3.19 -24.14
C ALA A 85 4.95 1.86 -24.02
N SER A 86 6.17 1.83 -24.57
CA SER A 86 7.07 0.68 -24.55
C SER A 86 8.09 0.73 -23.41
N LYS A 87 8.34 1.91 -22.84
CA LYS A 87 9.31 2.09 -21.74
C LYS A 87 8.90 3.18 -20.75
N LEU A 88 9.40 3.04 -19.52
CA LEU A 88 9.43 4.11 -18.52
C LEU A 88 10.62 5.05 -18.82
N PRO A 89 10.62 6.29 -18.29
CA PRO A 89 11.78 7.18 -18.39
C PRO A 89 13.03 6.52 -17.80
N ASP A 90 14.18 6.61 -18.48
CA ASP A 90 15.38 5.87 -18.07
C ASP A 90 15.85 6.34 -16.68
N ALA A 91 15.73 7.64 -16.39
CA ALA A 91 16.01 8.21 -15.06
C ALA A 91 15.12 7.64 -13.94
N LEU A 92 13.87 7.28 -14.23
CA LEU A 92 13.00 6.62 -13.26
C LEU A 92 13.45 5.18 -13.01
N VAL A 93 13.77 4.45 -14.08
CA VAL A 93 14.23 3.06 -13.98
C VAL A 93 15.52 2.97 -13.16
N GLU A 94 16.50 3.83 -13.47
CA GLU A 94 17.75 3.91 -12.72
C GLU A 94 17.52 4.32 -11.26
N GLY A 95 16.62 5.29 -11.05
CA GLY A 95 16.27 5.79 -9.72
C GLY A 95 15.60 4.75 -8.81
N LEU A 96 14.82 3.85 -9.41
CA LEU A 96 14.13 2.75 -8.72
C LEU A 96 14.98 1.48 -8.63
N ARG A 97 16.19 1.45 -9.22
CA ARG A 97 17.02 0.25 -9.17
C ARG A 97 17.38 -0.11 -7.72
N GLY A 98 17.10 -1.36 -7.36
CA GLY A 98 17.42 -1.90 -6.05
C GLY A 98 16.43 -1.54 -4.93
N VAL A 99 15.26 -0.98 -5.26
CA VAL A 99 14.12 -0.94 -4.32
C VAL A 99 13.55 -2.34 -4.14
N ASP A 100 13.01 -2.61 -2.96
CA ASP A 100 12.40 -3.89 -2.60
C ASP A 100 10.93 -3.99 -3.05
N TYR A 101 10.29 -2.84 -3.22
CA TYR A 101 8.86 -2.74 -3.55
C TYR A 101 8.54 -1.40 -4.22
N ILE A 102 7.47 -1.32 -4.99
CA ILE A 102 6.97 -0.08 -5.59
C ILE A 102 5.50 0.12 -5.22
N LEU A 103 5.15 1.33 -4.80
CA LEU A 103 3.78 1.77 -4.53
C LEU A 103 3.35 2.85 -5.52
N HIS A 104 2.26 2.60 -6.25
CA HIS A 104 1.70 3.55 -7.21
C HIS A 104 0.40 4.20 -6.69
N ALA A 105 0.36 5.54 -6.63
CA ALA A 105 -0.77 6.30 -6.10
C ALA A 105 -1.85 6.63 -7.14
N GLY A 106 -2.11 5.72 -8.08
CA GLY A 106 -3.11 5.90 -9.14
C GLY A 106 -2.69 6.76 -10.33
N ASP A 107 -3.57 6.77 -11.33
CA ASP A 107 -3.36 7.30 -12.69
C ASP A 107 -2.20 6.61 -13.41
N TRP A 108 -2.30 5.28 -13.47
CA TRP A 108 -1.43 4.43 -14.31
C TRP A 108 -1.68 4.69 -15.79
N THR A 109 -2.96 4.86 -16.14
CA THR A 109 -3.60 5.03 -17.46
C THR A 109 -3.58 3.85 -18.41
N HIS A 110 -2.75 2.83 -18.20
CA HIS A 110 -2.89 1.56 -18.90
C HIS A 110 -2.37 0.39 -18.05
N PRO A 111 -3.02 -0.79 -18.05
CA PRO A 111 -2.55 -1.96 -17.30
C PRO A 111 -1.10 -2.38 -17.59
N ARG A 112 -0.60 -2.10 -18.80
CA ARG A 112 0.79 -2.33 -19.21
C ARG A 112 1.81 -1.65 -18.30
N VAL A 113 1.48 -0.49 -17.74
CA VAL A 113 2.40 0.28 -16.88
C VAL A 113 2.77 -0.51 -15.63
N ALA A 114 1.85 -1.31 -15.09
CA ALA A 114 2.16 -2.21 -13.99
C ALA A 114 3.26 -3.20 -14.37
N GLY A 115 3.20 -3.79 -15.57
CA GLY A 115 4.24 -4.70 -16.07
C GLY A 115 5.62 -4.04 -16.17
N LEU A 116 5.68 -2.82 -16.71
CA LEU A 116 6.94 -2.07 -16.83
C LEU A 116 7.59 -1.77 -15.46
N LEU A 117 6.77 -1.53 -14.44
CA LEU A 117 7.26 -1.32 -13.06
C LEU A 117 7.62 -2.66 -12.39
N GLU A 118 6.85 -3.72 -12.67
CA GLU A 118 7.08 -5.08 -12.18
C GLU A 118 8.40 -5.68 -12.69
N ASP A 119 8.90 -5.21 -13.84
CA ASP A 119 10.25 -5.54 -14.35
C ASP A 119 11.37 -5.00 -13.45
N ILE A 120 11.10 -3.97 -12.62
CA ILE A 120 12.06 -3.37 -11.69
C ILE A 120 11.97 -4.03 -10.32
N ALA A 121 10.78 -4.06 -9.73
CA ALA A 121 10.50 -4.61 -8.41
C ALA A 121 9.00 -4.93 -8.26
N PRO A 122 8.58 -5.77 -7.29
CA PRO A 122 7.16 -6.04 -7.06
C PRO A 122 6.36 -4.77 -6.82
N VAL A 123 5.19 -4.66 -7.44
CA VAL A 123 4.38 -3.44 -7.47
C VAL A 123 3.02 -3.66 -6.83
N ASP A 124 2.58 -2.68 -6.05
CA ASP A 124 1.18 -2.52 -5.69
C ASP A 124 0.74 -1.06 -5.76
N GLY A 125 -0.55 -0.78 -5.63
CA GLY A 125 -1.05 0.58 -5.66
C GLY A 125 -2.56 0.69 -5.56
N VAL A 126 -3.08 1.82 -6.02
CA VAL A 126 -4.51 2.11 -6.19
C VAL A 126 -4.77 2.64 -7.60
N ALA A 127 -6.02 2.62 -8.04
CA ALA A 127 -6.48 3.28 -9.24
C ALA A 127 -6.86 4.75 -8.96
N GLY A 128 -6.52 5.63 -9.90
CA GLY A 128 -6.90 7.03 -9.93
C GLY A 128 -8.17 7.30 -10.75
N ASN A 129 -8.45 8.58 -11.01
CA ASN A 129 -9.67 8.96 -11.73
C ASN A 129 -9.58 8.73 -13.24
N ASN A 130 -8.37 8.61 -13.80
CA ASN A 130 -8.16 8.35 -15.22
C ASN A 130 -8.01 6.85 -15.54
N ASP A 131 -8.08 5.98 -14.53
CA ASP A 131 -7.90 4.55 -14.69
C ASP A 131 -9.21 3.82 -14.97
N GLY A 132 -9.17 2.92 -15.96
CA GLY A 132 -10.34 2.14 -16.38
C GLY A 132 -10.75 1.03 -15.39
N PRO A 133 -11.90 0.38 -15.63
CA PRO A 133 -12.47 -0.63 -14.73
C PRO A 133 -11.53 -1.81 -14.40
N GLU A 134 -10.63 -2.16 -15.31
CA GLU A 134 -9.63 -3.22 -15.09
C GLU A 134 -8.66 -2.89 -13.95
N LEU A 135 -8.08 -1.69 -13.99
CA LEU A 135 -7.16 -1.22 -12.95
C LEU A 135 -7.88 -1.02 -11.62
N VAL A 136 -9.12 -0.53 -11.65
CA VAL A 136 -9.97 -0.42 -10.45
C VAL A 136 -10.22 -1.81 -9.84
N ARG A 137 -10.51 -2.84 -10.64
CA ARG A 137 -10.68 -4.21 -10.14
C ARG A 137 -9.39 -4.80 -9.59
N ARG A 138 -8.24 -4.51 -10.22
CA ARG A 138 -6.93 -5.05 -9.82
C ARG A 138 -6.43 -4.42 -8.52
N TYR A 139 -6.51 -3.09 -8.41
CA TYR A 139 -5.83 -2.33 -7.35
C TYR A 139 -6.78 -1.73 -6.30
N GLY A 140 -8.07 -1.61 -6.62
CA GLY A 140 -9.01 -0.81 -5.82
C GLY A 140 -8.71 0.69 -5.90
N ARG A 141 -9.49 1.53 -5.22
CA ARG A 141 -9.31 3.00 -5.22
C ARG A 141 -8.71 3.56 -3.92
N ARG A 142 -8.63 2.71 -2.90
CA ARG A 142 -8.13 3.03 -1.58
C ARG A 142 -7.54 1.77 -0.98
N LYS A 143 -6.38 1.89 -0.33
CA LYS A 143 -5.72 0.77 0.32
C LYS A 143 -5.08 1.21 1.62
N LEU A 144 -5.08 0.31 2.60
CA LEU A 144 -4.31 0.43 3.84
C LEU A 144 -3.39 -0.79 3.91
N ILE A 145 -2.09 -0.56 3.98
CA ILE A 145 -1.09 -1.62 4.06
C ILE A 145 -0.18 -1.42 5.27
N GLU A 146 0.47 -2.49 5.70
CA GLU A 146 1.48 -2.46 6.75
C GLU A 146 2.75 -3.11 6.22
N LEU A 147 3.85 -2.36 6.20
CA LEU A 147 5.17 -2.81 5.72
C LEU A 147 6.20 -2.49 6.80
N ALA A 148 7.04 -3.45 7.20
CA ALA A 148 8.05 -3.24 8.25
C ALA A 148 7.52 -2.56 9.54
N GLY A 149 6.29 -2.91 9.97
CA GLY A 149 5.62 -2.33 11.14
C GLY A 149 5.08 -0.91 10.94
N CYS A 150 5.13 -0.39 9.72
CA CYS A 150 4.75 0.95 9.32
C CYS A 150 3.42 0.91 8.54
N ARG A 151 2.38 1.60 9.03
CA ARG A 151 1.06 1.67 8.36
C ARG A 151 1.01 2.78 7.31
N ILE A 152 0.66 2.40 6.09
CA ILE A 152 0.63 3.28 4.92
C ILE A 152 -0.78 3.26 4.30
N GLY A 153 -1.39 4.43 4.21
CA GLY A 153 -2.62 4.65 3.47
C GLY A 153 -2.31 5.08 2.04
N ILE A 154 -2.99 4.52 1.05
CA ILE A 154 -2.82 4.86 -0.37
C ILE A 154 -4.19 5.22 -0.96
N VAL A 155 -4.29 6.39 -1.58
CA VAL A 155 -5.47 6.87 -2.33
C VAL A 155 -4.96 7.82 -3.40
N HIS A 156 -5.64 7.94 -4.53
CA HIS A 156 -5.19 8.85 -5.57
C HIS A 156 -5.32 10.35 -5.20
N GLY A 157 -6.35 10.74 -4.45
CA GLY A 157 -6.54 12.12 -3.96
C GLY A 157 -7.62 12.89 -4.72
N ASP A 158 -8.33 12.24 -5.64
CA ASP A 158 -9.48 12.79 -6.36
C ASP A 158 -10.79 12.69 -5.54
N LEU A 159 -10.90 11.65 -4.70
CA LEU A 159 -12.02 11.40 -3.79
C LEU A 159 -11.72 11.86 -2.36
N GLY A 160 -12.75 12.28 -1.63
CA GLY A 160 -12.66 12.69 -0.22
C GLY A 160 -13.23 14.09 0.03
N GLN A 161 -13.19 14.50 1.28
CA GLN A 161 -13.64 15.81 1.74
C GLN A 161 -12.47 16.80 1.79
N GLY A 162 -12.73 18.04 1.38
CA GLY A 162 -11.74 19.11 1.39
C GLY A 162 -11.61 19.84 0.06
N ARG A 163 -11.02 21.04 0.12
CA ARG A 163 -10.83 21.90 -1.05
C ARG A 163 -9.63 21.44 -1.88
N TRP A 164 -8.56 21.01 -1.20
CA TRP A 164 -7.28 20.67 -1.82
C TRP A 164 -7.03 19.16 -1.82
N THR A 165 -6.19 18.68 -2.73
CA THR A 165 -5.93 17.25 -2.96
C THR A 165 -5.42 16.54 -1.70
N GLU A 166 -4.52 17.18 -0.95
CA GLU A 166 -3.98 16.64 0.29
C GLU A 166 -5.05 16.51 1.39
N GLN A 167 -6.01 17.43 1.43
CA GLN A 167 -7.13 17.39 2.38
C GLN A 167 -8.06 16.22 2.05
N LYS A 168 -8.39 16.06 0.75
CA LYS A 168 -9.16 14.93 0.25
C LYS A 168 -8.49 13.61 0.60
N ALA A 169 -7.19 13.46 0.29
CA ALA A 169 -6.41 12.28 0.65
C ALA A 169 -6.43 12.01 2.17
N ARG A 170 -6.18 13.03 2.99
CA ARG A 170 -6.21 12.95 4.46
C ARG A 170 -7.56 12.46 5.00
N SER A 171 -8.67 12.94 4.42
CA SER A 171 -10.03 12.62 4.85
C SER A 171 -10.44 11.15 4.62
N ASN A 172 -9.72 10.43 3.76
CA ASN A 172 -9.99 9.01 3.49
C ASN A 172 -9.46 8.07 4.59
N PHE A 173 -8.67 8.57 5.54
CA PHE A 173 -8.10 7.78 6.64
C PHE A 173 -8.31 8.47 8.01
N PRO A 174 -9.57 8.66 8.46
CA PRO A 174 -9.84 9.13 9.81
C PRO A 174 -9.48 8.03 10.81
N ASP A 175 -8.69 8.37 11.84
CA ASP A 175 -8.46 7.53 13.02
C ASP A 175 -7.87 6.12 12.77
N GLU A 176 -7.19 5.91 11.65
CA GLU A 176 -6.64 4.58 11.27
C GLU A 176 -5.19 4.33 11.72
N GLY A 177 -4.58 5.28 12.45
CA GLY A 177 -3.21 5.16 12.93
C GLY A 177 -2.18 5.08 11.80
N VAL A 178 -2.45 5.78 10.70
CA VAL A 178 -1.59 5.80 9.51
C VAL A 178 -0.40 6.74 9.75
N GLY A 179 0.82 6.26 9.51
CA GLY A 179 2.03 7.07 9.58
C GLY A 179 2.39 7.75 8.26
N LEU A 180 1.90 7.23 7.12
CA LEU A 180 2.08 7.85 5.81
C LEU A 180 0.83 7.70 4.94
N ILE A 181 0.34 8.80 4.38
CA ILE A 181 -0.67 8.80 3.32
C ILE A 181 0.02 9.16 2.00
N LEU A 182 0.06 8.18 1.10
CA LEU A 182 0.56 8.31 -0.26
C LEU A 182 -0.60 8.68 -1.20
N PHE A 183 -0.41 9.75 -1.97
CA PHE A 183 -1.41 10.22 -2.93
C PHE A 183 -0.81 10.85 -4.19
N GLY A 184 -1.63 11.09 -5.22
CA GLY A 184 -1.25 11.63 -6.53
C GLY A 184 -2.17 12.78 -6.97
N HIS A 185 -2.71 12.71 -8.19
CA HIS A 185 -3.76 13.57 -8.79
C HIS A 185 -3.33 14.98 -9.20
N SER A 186 -2.58 15.68 -8.34
CA SER A 186 -2.13 17.04 -8.62
C SER A 186 -0.92 17.09 -9.56
N HIS A 187 -0.17 15.98 -9.67
CA HIS A 187 1.17 15.86 -10.27
C HIS A 187 2.23 16.74 -9.60
N ALA A 188 1.89 17.42 -8.51
CA ALA A 188 2.78 18.32 -7.79
C ALA A 188 3.40 17.58 -6.60
N PRO A 189 4.73 17.45 -6.53
CA PRO A 189 5.44 16.95 -5.37
C PRO A 189 4.97 17.65 -4.10
N TYR A 190 4.58 16.87 -3.11
CA TYR A 190 4.08 17.36 -1.84
C TYR A 190 4.63 16.52 -0.70
N SER A 191 5.12 17.17 0.35
CA SER A 191 5.52 16.52 1.59
C SER A 191 5.16 17.44 2.74
N LYS A 192 4.26 16.98 3.61
CA LYS A 192 3.88 17.71 4.82
C LYS A 192 3.67 16.76 5.97
N ARG A 193 4.30 17.05 7.10
CA ARG A 193 4.12 16.31 8.34
C ARG A 193 3.05 16.99 9.21
N GLU A 194 2.11 16.20 9.71
CA GLU A 194 1.04 16.61 10.61
C GLU A 194 1.07 15.69 11.84
N GLY A 195 1.81 16.09 12.88
CA GLY A 195 2.15 15.19 13.99
C GLY A 195 2.98 14.01 13.50
N ASP A 196 2.52 12.79 13.77
CA ASP A 196 3.19 11.55 13.35
C ASP A 196 2.88 11.15 11.89
N LEU A 197 1.84 11.75 11.30
CA LEU A 197 1.42 11.46 9.94
C LEU A 197 2.24 12.26 8.91
N LEU A 198 2.72 11.57 7.87
CA LEU A 198 3.28 12.18 6.67
C LEU A 198 2.29 12.12 5.50
N LEU A 199 1.89 13.28 4.98
CA LEU A 199 1.20 13.41 3.70
C LEU A 199 2.24 13.51 2.59
N PHE A 200 2.25 12.56 1.64
CA PHE A 200 3.25 12.50 0.59
C PHE A 200 2.63 12.30 -0.79
N ASN A 201 2.95 13.19 -1.72
CA ASN A 201 2.69 13.06 -3.15
C ASN A 201 4.02 13.02 -3.90
N PRO A 202 4.36 11.94 -4.61
CA PRO A 202 5.63 11.83 -5.32
C PRO A 202 5.72 12.74 -6.55
N GLY A 203 4.61 13.38 -6.95
CA GLY A 203 4.46 14.10 -8.21
C GLY A 203 4.40 13.13 -9.39
N SER A 204 4.69 13.62 -10.60
CA SER A 204 4.65 12.78 -11.79
C SER A 204 6.03 12.57 -12.40
N PRO A 205 6.42 11.31 -12.69
CA PRO A 205 7.66 11.03 -13.41
C PRO A 205 7.52 11.29 -14.92
N VAL A 206 6.31 11.43 -15.46
CA VAL A 206 6.09 11.50 -16.93
C VAL A 206 5.41 12.79 -17.35
N GLN A 207 4.52 13.32 -16.52
CA GLN A 207 3.71 14.50 -16.77
C GLN A 207 3.86 15.51 -15.64
N LYS A 208 4.98 16.22 -15.58
CA LYS A 208 5.25 17.24 -14.53
C LYS A 208 4.28 18.43 -14.52
N ARG A 209 3.39 18.57 -15.52
CA ARG A 209 2.46 19.71 -15.70
C ARG A 209 3.21 21.05 -15.59
N ARG A 210 2.93 21.83 -14.54
CA ARG A 210 3.56 23.13 -14.27
C ARG A 210 4.82 23.04 -13.40
N GLN A 211 5.21 21.84 -12.97
CA GLN A 211 6.39 21.64 -12.14
C GLN A 211 7.66 21.77 -12.98
N PRO A 212 8.75 22.31 -12.39
CA PRO A 212 9.99 22.52 -13.13
C PRO A 212 10.66 21.21 -13.54
N ARG A 213 10.49 20.14 -12.75
CA ARG A 213 11.16 18.84 -12.93
C ARG A 213 10.18 17.68 -12.78
N TYR A 214 10.53 16.55 -13.39
CA TYR A 214 9.86 15.27 -13.11
C TYR A 214 10.28 14.77 -11.75
N SER A 215 9.42 13.95 -11.14
CA SER A 215 9.62 13.53 -9.76
C SER A 215 9.08 12.14 -9.48
N TYR A 216 9.70 11.49 -8.51
CA TYR A 216 9.17 10.32 -7.82
C TYR A 216 9.61 10.38 -6.35
N GLY A 217 9.21 9.42 -5.53
CA GLY A 217 9.66 9.32 -4.15
C GLY A 217 10.42 8.04 -3.86
N ILE A 218 11.26 8.09 -2.83
CA ILE A 218 11.82 6.91 -2.17
C ILE A 218 11.36 6.94 -0.71
N LEU A 219 10.82 5.82 -0.26
CA LEU A 219 10.44 5.58 1.14
C LEU A 219 11.36 4.53 1.73
N GLU A 220 12.03 4.91 2.80
CA GLU A 220 12.87 4.02 3.60
C GLU A 220 12.15 3.68 4.90
N LEU A 221 12.01 2.38 5.15
CA LEU A 221 11.42 1.84 6.37
C LEU A 221 12.50 1.10 7.16
N SER A 222 12.69 1.48 8.42
CA SER A 222 13.63 0.80 9.32
C SER A 222 13.18 0.96 10.77
N GLY A 223 13.06 -0.17 11.49
CA GLY A 223 12.74 -0.16 12.92
C GLY A 223 11.45 0.60 13.28
N GLY A 224 10.41 0.53 12.46
CA GLY A 224 9.14 1.25 12.67
C GLY A 224 9.18 2.74 12.31
N ARG A 225 10.28 3.24 11.75
CA ARG A 225 10.42 4.62 11.28
C ARG A 225 10.24 4.69 9.77
N MET A 226 9.63 5.78 9.31
CA MET A 226 9.42 6.10 7.91
C MET A 226 10.18 7.36 7.52
N HIS A 227 11.00 7.29 6.47
CA HIS A 227 11.61 8.46 5.85
C HIS A 227 11.27 8.47 4.35
N ALA A 228 10.56 9.50 3.89
CA ALA A 228 10.23 9.66 2.47
C ALA A 228 10.90 10.92 1.92
N GLU A 229 11.52 10.79 0.75
CA GLU A 229 12.17 11.89 0.05
C GLU A 229 11.75 11.93 -1.42
N HIS A 230 11.72 13.13 -1.99
CA HIS A 230 11.53 13.30 -3.43
C HIS A 230 12.86 13.18 -4.15
N ARG A 231 12.82 12.51 -5.29
CA ARG A 231 13.89 12.49 -6.29
C ARG A 231 13.38 13.20 -7.53
N TYR A 232 14.26 13.95 -8.18
CA TYR A 232 13.92 14.79 -9.32
C TYR A 232 14.85 14.53 -10.50
N TYR A 233 14.34 14.74 -11.71
CA TYR A 233 15.14 14.73 -12.93
C TYR A 233 14.52 15.65 -13.98
N ASP A 234 15.37 16.10 -14.92
CA ASP A 234 15.01 17.13 -15.89
C ASP A 234 14.50 16.55 -17.23
N ASP A 235 15.03 15.40 -17.65
CA ASP A 235 14.73 14.75 -18.93
C ASP A 235 14.01 13.40 -18.76
N ARG A 236 13.01 13.18 -19.61
CA ARG A 236 12.21 11.95 -19.70
C ARG A 236 12.80 10.93 -20.68
N SER A 237 13.87 11.28 -21.40
CA SER A 237 14.56 10.46 -22.41
C SER A 237 14.82 9.03 -21.95
#